data_AF-A0A926CQZ2-F1
#
_entry.id   AF-A0A926CQZ2-F1
#
_cell.length_a   1.000
_cell.length_b   1.000
_cell.length_c   1.000
_cell.angle_alpha   90.00
_cell.angle_beta   90.00
_cell.angle_gamma   90.00
#
_symmetry.space_group_name_H-M   'P 1'
#
loop_
_entity.id
_entity.type
_entity.pdbx_description
1 polymer ?
#
loop_
_entity_poly.entity_id
_entity_poly.type
_entity_poly.pdbx_seq_one_letter_code
_entity_poly.pdbx_strand_id
1 'polypeptide(L)'
;MSVPLLPPPYDQLGHRAFSFYPAIVGIEHNEWRLRKATWSEFQVLNTKSEEEIWISRRFLGEISRTEEPVMIVGLNREVELRAGQIVPHVRKVIEMPRAVNDFPRTAAEPPISPTAPVIGIRLNSGTESRVGRLIVGVILTAIIGCVLLVVFFRSGREHVSYAPVLQSDLGLSGQDDYFAVVRKLGQPADDQWKAANGEMQYRVLRYPARRISVILMGSDRDRALYIGAFDQNWRPVNAVTLPGGKDTYPLLRSIRPPV
;
A
#
# COMPACT_ATOMS: atom_id res chain seq x y z
N MET A 1 -8.89 -28.09 18.42
CA MET A 1 -9.80 -28.54 17.34
C MET A 1 -9.65 -27.58 16.17
N SER A 2 -8.75 -27.87 15.23
CA SER A 2 -8.59 -27.08 14.00
C SER A 2 -9.71 -27.47 13.04
N VAL A 3 -10.66 -26.57 12.82
CA VAL A 3 -11.66 -26.72 11.75
C VAL A 3 -10.87 -26.76 10.43
N PRO A 4 -11.02 -27.80 9.59
CA PRO A 4 -10.42 -27.76 8.27
C PRO A 4 -11.08 -26.61 7.51
N LEU A 5 -10.30 -25.59 7.15
CA LEU A 5 -10.75 -24.54 6.25
C LEU A 5 -11.21 -25.25 4.98
N LEU A 6 -12.50 -25.22 4.67
CA LEU A 6 -12.99 -25.70 3.38
C LEU A 6 -12.11 -25.06 2.30
N PRO A 7 -11.52 -25.83 1.37
CA PRO A 7 -10.82 -25.23 0.26
C PRO A 7 -11.80 -24.28 -0.44
N PRO A 8 -11.37 -23.05 -0.80
CA PRO A 8 -12.24 -22.14 -1.53
C PRO A 8 -12.81 -22.89 -2.74
N PRO A 9 -14.12 -22.74 -3.05
CA PRO A 9 -14.83 -23.58 -4.04
C PRO A 9 -14.14 -23.61 -5.40
N TYR A 10 -13.35 -22.60 -5.70
CA TYR A 10 -12.60 -22.41 -6.92
C TYR A 10 -11.34 -23.27 -7.08
N ASP A 11 -10.81 -23.88 -6.02
CA ASP A 11 -9.74 -24.89 -6.14
C ASP A 11 -10.23 -26.13 -6.90
N GLN A 12 -11.55 -26.29 -7.02
CA GLN A 12 -12.21 -27.35 -7.79
C GLN A 12 -12.13 -27.11 -9.32
N LEU A 13 -11.81 -25.88 -9.76
CA LEU A 13 -11.60 -25.57 -11.18
C LEU A 13 -10.34 -26.26 -11.70
N GLY A 14 -9.28 -26.37 -10.86
CA GLY A 14 -8.03 -27.03 -11.22
C GLY A 14 -7.52 -26.62 -12.61
N HIS A 15 -7.31 -27.62 -13.48
CA HIS A 15 -6.94 -27.44 -14.89
C HIS A 15 -8.11 -27.57 -15.88
N ARG A 16 -9.35 -27.66 -15.40
CA ARG A 16 -10.52 -27.83 -16.27
C ARG A 16 -10.83 -26.50 -16.98
N ALA A 17 -11.31 -26.62 -18.21
CA ALA A 17 -11.89 -25.50 -18.92
C ALA A 17 -13.27 -25.16 -18.36
N PHE A 18 -13.61 -23.88 -18.33
CA PHE A 18 -14.89 -23.37 -17.87
C PHE A 18 -15.28 -22.11 -18.65
N SER A 19 -16.54 -21.73 -18.57
CA SER A 19 -17.08 -20.53 -19.21
C SER A 19 -17.66 -19.57 -18.17
N PHE A 20 -17.58 -18.26 -18.42
CA PHE A 20 -18.22 -17.27 -17.55
C PHE A 20 -19.69 -17.07 -17.92
N TYR A 21 -20.55 -16.91 -16.93
CA TYR A 21 -21.94 -16.50 -17.17
C TYR A 21 -22.37 -15.37 -16.24
N PRO A 22 -22.76 -14.19 -16.76
CA PRO A 22 -22.77 -13.80 -18.18
C PRO A 22 -21.37 -13.80 -18.81
N ALA A 23 -21.30 -13.86 -20.15
CA ALA A 23 -20.03 -13.80 -20.87
C ALA A 23 -19.38 -12.41 -20.72
N ILE A 24 -18.04 -12.37 -20.72
CA ILE A 24 -17.28 -11.11 -20.68
C ILE A 24 -17.47 -10.38 -22.01
N VAL A 25 -17.93 -9.14 -21.96
CA VAL A 25 -18.14 -8.29 -23.15
C VAL A 25 -16.79 -7.92 -23.77
N GLY A 26 -16.70 -8.01 -25.10
CA GLY A 26 -15.48 -7.74 -25.85
C GLY A 26 -14.59 -8.98 -26.09
N ILE A 27 -15.03 -10.16 -25.65
CA ILE A 27 -14.35 -11.43 -25.89
C ILE A 27 -15.14 -12.29 -26.88
N GLU A 28 -14.46 -12.84 -27.89
CA GLU A 28 -15.09 -13.73 -28.88
C GLU A 28 -15.30 -15.17 -28.36
N HIS A 29 -14.37 -15.68 -27.55
CA HIS A 29 -14.38 -17.08 -27.08
C HIS A 29 -14.47 -17.15 -25.56
N ASN A 30 -15.59 -17.65 -25.06
CA ASN A 30 -15.86 -17.71 -23.63
C ASN A 30 -15.47 -19.07 -23.03
N GLU A 31 -14.25 -19.52 -23.28
CA GLU A 31 -13.69 -20.71 -22.67
C GLU A 31 -12.33 -20.36 -22.03
N TRP A 32 -12.21 -20.67 -20.75
CA TRP A 32 -11.15 -20.17 -19.89
C TRP A 32 -10.57 -21.30 -19.05
N ARG A 33 -9.31 -21.17 -18.68
CA ARG A 33 -8.64 -22.03 -17.71
C ARG A 33 -8.05 -21.21 -16.58
N LEU A 34 -8.17 -21.72 -15.36
CA LEU A 34 -7.56 -21.09 -14.20
C LEU A 34 -6.04 -21.33 -14.25
N ARG A 35 -5.26 -20.25 -14.23
CA ARG A 35 -3.80 -20.30 -14.14
C ARG A 35 -3.34 -20.16 -12.70
N LYS A 36 -3.85 -19.13 -12.02
CA LYS A 36 -3.45 -18.78 -10.66
C LYS A 36 -4.64 -18.17 -9.93
N ALA A 37 -4.82 -18.57 -8.68
CA ALA A 37 -5.78 -17.95 -7.78
C ALA A 37 -5.02 -17.35 -6.59
N THR A 38 -5.23 -16.05 -6.36
CA THR A 38 -4.78 -15.37 -5.13
C THR A 38 -5.96 -15.20 -4.18
N TRP A 39 -5.75 -14.56 -3.03
CA TRP A 39 -6.84 -14.28 -2.08
C TRP A 39 -7.88 -13.29 -2.63
N SER A 40 -7.52 -12.43 -3.59
CA SER A 40 -8.37 -11.36 -4.13
C SER A 40 -8.70 -11.48 -5.61
N GLU A 41 -7.87 -12.19 -6.39
CA GLU A 41 -7.93 -12.16 -7.86
C GLU A 41 -7.60 -13.50 -8.51
N PHE A 42 -8.21 -13.74 -9.68
CA PHE A 42 -8.04 -14.91 -10.53
C PHE A 42 -7.35 -14.54 -11.81
N GLN A 43 -6.23 -15.20 -12.09
CA GLN A 43 -5.62 -15.19 -13.40
C GLN A 43 -6.23 -16.31 -14.23
N VAL A 44 -6.90 -15.94 -15.30
CA VAL A 44 -7.52 -16.88 -16.23
C VAL A 44 -6.93 -16.68 -17.62
N LEU A 45 -6.77 -17.78 -18.34
CA LEU A 45 -6.25 -17.83 -19.70
C LEU A 45 -7.37 -18.24 -20.65
N ASN A 46 -7.55 -17.49 -21.73
CA ASN A 46 -8.45 -17.87 -22.81
C ASN A 46 -7.86 -19.06 -23.58
N THR A 47 -8.65 -20.13 -23.77
CA THR A 47 -8.15 -21.35 -24.43
C THR A 47 -7.83 -21.17 -25.91
N LYS A 48 -8.42 -20.17 -26.58
CA LYS A 48 -8.26 -19.95 -28.02
C LYS A 48 -7.45 -18.71 -28.37
N SER A 49 -7.65 -17.59 -27.67
CA SER A 49 -6.90 -16.35 -27.95
C SER A 49 -5.58 -16.26 -27.19
N GLU A 50 -5.31 -17.19 -26.26
CA GLU A 50 -4.17 -17.15 -25.33
C GLU A 50 -4.10 -15.85 -24.49
N GLU A 51 -5.20 -15.12 -24.39
CA GLU A 51 -5.27 -13.89 -23.63
C GLU A 51 -5.36 -14.19 -22.13
N GLU A 52 -4.49 -13.54 -21.34
CA GLU A 52 -4.49 -13.66 -19.88
C GLU A 52 -5.09 -12.42 -19.21
N ILE A 53 -6.08 -12.64 -18.36
CA ILE A 53 -6.77 -11.57 -17.65
C ILE A 53 -6.85 -11.86 -16.16
N TRP A 54 -6.75 -10.79 -15.36
CA TRP A 54 -6.96 -10.83 -13.92
C TRP A 54 -8.38 -10.39 -13.57
N ILE A 55 -9.11 -11.26 -12.88
CA ILE A 55 -10.51 -11.05 -12.48
C ILE A 55 -10.56 -10.95 -10.96
N SER A 56 -11.08 -9.83 -10.44
CA SER A 56 -11.32 -9.72 -9.01
C SER A 56 -12.40 -10.71 -8.56
N ARG A 57 -12.14 -11.41 -7.46
CA ARG A 57 -13.11 -12.35 -6.83
C ARG A 57 -14.43 -11.70 -6.49
N ARG A 58 -14.47 -10.37 -6.32
CA ARG A 58 -15.72 -9.61 -6.10
C ARG A 58 -16.69 -9.68 -7.29
N PHE A 59 -16.23 -10.07 -8.47
CA PHE A 59 -17.05 -10.26 -9.66
C PHE A 59 -17.46 -11.72 -9.86
N LEU A 60 -16.84 -12.64 -9.14
CA LEU A 60 -17.14 -14.06 -9.22
C LEU A 60 -18.32 -14.40 -8.31
N GLY A 61 -19.20 -15.25 -8.82
CA GLY A 61 -20.35 -15.81 -8.13
C GLY A 61 -20.19 -17.31 -7.93
N GLU A 62 -21.32 -18.01 -7.91
CA GLU A 62 -21.37 -19.45 -7.72
C GLU A 62 -20.75 -20.20 -8.91
N ILE A 63 -20.10 -21.32 -8.61
CA ILE A 63 -19.66 -22.27 -9.63
C ILE A 63 -20.77 -23.28 -9.77
N SER A 64 -21.40 -23.37 -10.94
CA SER A 64 -22.38 -24.42 -11.20
C SER A 64 -21.66 -25.77 -11.14
N ARG A 65 -22.02 -26.59 -10.16
CA ARG A 65 -21.61 -27.99 -10.01
C ARG A 65 -22.86 -28.85 -10.01
N THR A 66 -23.45 -29.05 -11.18
CA THR A 66 -24.60 -29.93 -11.28
C THR A 66 -24.64 -30.51 -12.68
N GLU A 67 -23.97 -31.66 -12.89
CA GLU A 67 -24.19 -32.60 -14.01
C GLU A 67 -24.13 -32.05 -15.46
N GLU A 68 -23.84 -30.77 -15.66
CA GLU A 68 -23.77 -30.10 -16.96
C GLU A 68 -22.46 -30.42 -17.68
N PRO A 69 -22.47 -30.54 -19.02
CA PRO A 69 -21.29 -30.89 -19.81
C PRO A 69 -20.20 -29.79 -19.80
N VAL A 70 -20.52 -28.56 -19.40
CA VAL A 70 -19.59 -27.42 -19.37
C VAL A 70 -19.61 -26.76 -17.99
N MET A 71 -18.44 -26.58 -17.40
CA MET A 71 -18.31 -25.92 -16.09
C MET A 71 -18.58 -24.42 -16.25
N ILE A 72 -19.54 -23.89 -15.49
CA ILE A 72 -19.89 -22.47 -15.54
C ILE A 72 -19.45 -21.77 -14.26
N VAL A 73 -18.69 -20.70 -14.41
CA VAL A 73 -18.36 -19.77 -13.33
C VAL A 73 -19.27 -18.57 -13.45
N GLY A 74 -20.15 -18.38 -12.46
CA GLY A 74 -21.02 -17.23 -12.41
C GLY A 74 -20.24 -15.93 -12.28
N LEU A 75 -20.65 -14.90 -13.01
CA LEU A 75 -20.28 -13.52 -12.78
C LEU A 75 -21.47 -12.80 -12.14
N ASN A 76 -21.24 -12.07 -11.05
CA ASN A 76 -22.32 -11.40 -10.33
C ASN A 76 -22.79 -10.09 -10.97
N ARG A 77 -22.16 -9.70 -12.08
CA ARG A 77 -22.51 -8.54 -12.91
C ARG A 77 -21.94 -8.74 -14.31
N GLU A 78 -22.52 -8.06 -15.28
CA GLU A 78 -21.91 -7.94 -16.61
C GLU A 78 -20.60 -7.15 -16.50
N VAL A 79 -19.55 -7.67 -17.12
CA VAL A 79 -18.23 -7.05 -17.14
C VAL A 79 -17.72 -6.98 -18.57
N GLU A 80 -16.91 -5.97 -18.85
CA GLU A 80 -16.33 -5.67 -20.15
C GLU A 80 -14.81 -5.65 -20.02
N LEU A 81 -14.13 -6.21 -21.02
CA LEU A 81 -12.68 -6.08 -21.13
C LEU A 81 -12.33 -4.73 -21.78
N ARG A 82 -11.61 -3.88 -21.05
CA ARG A 82 -11.06 -2.62 -21.56
C ARG A 82 -9.57 -2.54 -21.26
N ALA A 83 -8.75 -2.42 -22.31
CA ALA A 83 -7.29 -2.29 -22.20
C ALA A 83 -6.63 -3.36 -21.29
N GLY A 84 -7.06 -4.63 -21.42
CA GLY A 84 -6.56 -5.74 -20.61
C GLY A 84 -7.07 -5.78 -19.16
N GLN A 85 -8.03 -4.92 -18.79
CA GLN A 85 -8.66 -4.89 -17.46
C GLN A 85 -10.16 -5.14 -17.53
N ILE A 86 -10.68 -5.80 -16.50
CA ILE A 86 -12.11 -6.07 -16.36
C ILE A 86 -12.79 -4.93 -15.62
N VAL A 87 -13.75 -4.28 -16.27
CA VAL A 87 -14.58 -3.21 -15.69
C VAL A 87 -16.06 -3.59 -15.71
N PRO A 88 -16.89 -3.11 -14.77
CA PRO A 88 -18.33 -3.32 -14.82
C PRO A 88 -18.92 -2.74 -16.11
N HIS A 89 -19.69 -3.55 -16.85
CA HIS A 89 -20.37 -3.09 -18.05
C HIS A 89 -21.67 -2.37 -17.67
N VAL A 90 -21.87 -1.16 -18.21
CA VAL A 90 -23.08 -0.36 -17.98
C VAL A 90 -23.77 -0.14 -19.32
N ARG A 91 -24.93 -0.80 -19.51
CA ARG A 91 -25.75 -0.63 -20.71
C ARG A 91 -26.41 0.75 -20.70
N LYS A 92 -26.06 1.60 -21.68
CA LYS A 92 -26.74 2.88 -21.89
C LYS A 92 -28.04 2.63 -22.66
N VAL A 93 -29.17 2.71 -21.98
CA VAL A 93 -30.49 2.64 -22.62
C VAL A 93 -30.81 4.02 -23.21
N ILE A 94 -30.68 4.15 -24.53
CA ILE A 94 -30.99 5.40 -25.26
C ILE A 94 -32.43 5.37 -25.80
N GLU A 95 -32.99 4.18 -26.01
CA GLU A 95 -34.34 3.96 -26.51
C GLU A 95 -35.07 2.91 -25.65
N MET A 96 -36.35 3.15 -25.39
CA MET A 96 -37.17 2.20 -24.65
C MET A 96 -37.27 0.89 -25.44
N PRO A 97 -37.00 -0.29 -24.84
CA PRO A 97 -37.10 -1.55 -25.54
C PRO A 97 -38.54 -1.72 -26.06
N ARG A 98 -38.69 -1.82 -27.38
CA ARG A 98 -39.98 -2.05 -28.04
C ARG A 98 -40.61 -3.31 -27.46
N ALA A 99 -41.85 -3.18 -26.96
CA ALA A 99 -42.62 -4.33 -26.53
C ALA A 99 -42.93 -5.21 -27.75
N VAL A 100 -42.86 -6.53 -27.57
CA VAL A 100 -42.98 -7.54 -28.65
C VAL A 100 -44.34 -7.54 -29.37
N ASN A 101 -45.30 -6.70 -28.96
CA ASN A 101 -46.63 -6.56 -29.57
C ASN A 101 -46.93 -5.19 -30.20
N ASP A 102 -45.94 -4.32 -30.41
CA ASP A 102 -46.16 -3.04 -31.11
C ASP A 102 -46.22 -3.25 -32.62
N PHE A 103 -47.44 -3.26 -33.18
CA PHE A 103 -47.65 -3.17 -34.63
C PHE A 103 -47.43 -1.73 -35.12
N PRO A 104 -46.85 -1.53 -36.32
CA PRO A 104 -46.70 -0.20 -36.89
C PRO A 104 -48.08 0.41 -37.13
N ARG A 105 -48.43 1.43 -36.34
CA ARG A 105 -49.63 2.23 -36.54
C ARG A 105 -49.43 3.02 -37.84
N THR A 106 -50.18 2.68 -38.88
CA THR A 106 -50.29 3.48 -40.11
C THR A 106 -50.56 4.93 -39.73
N ALA A 107 -49.76 5.84 -40.27
CA ALA A 107 -49.81 7.27 -39.99
C ALA A 107 -51.19 7.84 -40.33
N ALA A 108 -52.08 7.87 -39.34
CA ALA A 108 -53.26 8.71 -39.35
C ALA A 108 -52.83 10.11 -38.90
N GLU A 109 -53.22 11.08 -39.72
CA GLU A 109 -53.35 12.54 -39.52
C GLU A 109 -53.01 13.09 -38.12
N PRO A 110 -52.22 14.19 -38.02
CA PRO A 110 -51.62 14.61 -36.77
C PRO A 110 -52.69 14.88 -35.71
N PRO A 111 -52.71 14.14 -34.59
CA PRO A 111 -53.59 14.48 -33.50
C PRO A 111 -53.14 15.85 -32.97
N ILE A 112 -54.07 16.80 -32.99
CA ILE A 112 -54.00 18.09 -32.31
C ILE A 112 -53.36 17.87 -30.95
N SER A 113 -52.19 18.47 -30.72
CA SER A 113 -51.44 18.29 -29.49
C SER A 113 -52.29 18.71 -28.29
N PRO A 114 -52.71 17.80 -27.39
CA PRO A 114 -52.71 18.21 -26.00
C PRO A 114 -51.23 18.29 -25.64
N THR A 115 -50.73 19.51 -25.44
CA THR A 115 -49.45 19.72 -24.76
C THR A 115 -49.46 18.79 -23.56
N ALA A 116 -48.65 17.74 -23.63
CA ALA A 116 -48.51 16.80 -22.53
C ALA A 116 -48.27 17.65 -21.29
N PRO A 117 -48.94 17.38 -20.16
CA PRO A 117 -48.47 17.97 -18.92
C PRO A 117 -47.05 17.41 -18.80
N VAL A 118 -46.08 18.25 -19.11
CA VAL A 118 -44.71 18.07 -18.67
C VAL A 118 -44.90 17.96 -17.18
N ILE A 119 -44.90 16.73 -16.68
CA ILE A 119 -44.64 16.45 -15.29
C ILE A 119 -43.18 16.85 -15.16
N GLY A 120 -42.97 18.17 -15.07
CA GLY A 120 -41.85 18.71 -14.37
C GLY A 120 -42.04 18.10 -13.01
N ILE A 121 -41.31 17.02 -12.78
CA ILE A 121 -40.85 16.65 -11.46
C ILE A 121 -40.28 17.95 -10.90
N ARG A 122 -41.15 18.72 -10.24
CA ARG A 122 -40.76 19.58 -9.15
C ARG A 122 -40.28 18.60 -8.09
N LEU A 123 -39.05 18.11 -8.29
CA LEU A 123 -38.17 17.86 -7.17
C LEU A 123 -38.29 19.12 -6.36
N ASN A 124 -38.81 18.99 -5.15
CA ASN A 124 -38.94 20.09 -4.21
C ASN A 124 -37.52 20.56 -3.88
N SER A 125 -36.95 21.38 -4.78
CA SER A 125 -35.56 21.80 -4.86
C SER A 125 -35.21 22.86 -3.80
N GLY A 126 -36.10 23.07 -2.82
CA GLY A 126 -35.87 23.96 -1.68
C GLY A 126 -35.24 23.25 -0.48
N THR A 127 -35.62 21.98 -0.23
CA THR A 127 -35.24 21.27 1.01
C THR A 127 -34.03 20.35 0.80
N GLU A 128 -33.94 19.72 -0.38
CA GLU A 128 -32.85 18.79 -0.72
C GLU A 128 -31.51 19.51 -0.88
N SER A 129 -31.51 20.74 -1.42
CA SER A 129 -30.30 21.57 -1.53
C SER A 129 -29.74 21.96 -0.15
N ARG A 130 -30.61 22.21 0.85
CA ARG A 130 -30.17 22.58 2.21
C ARG A 130 -29.62 21.38 2.97
N VAL A 131 -30.29 20.22 2.85
CA VAL A 131 -29.82 18.98 3.48
C VAL A 131 -28.53 18.48 2.83
N GLY A 132 -28.43 18.51 1.49
CA GLY A 132 -27.20 18.17 0.77
C GLY A 132 -26.04 19.11 1.12
N ARG A 133 -26.28 20.42 1.21
CA ARG A 133 -25.27 21.41 1.60
C ARG A 133 -24.84 21.25 3.06
N LEU A 134 -25.75 20.86 3.95
CA LEU A 134 -25.42 20.52 5.34
C LEU A 134 -24.58 19.25 5.43
N ILE A 135 -24.91 18.20 4.67
CA ILE A 135 -24.13 16.95 4.64
C ILE A 135 -22.70 17.23 4.14
N VAL A 136 -22.57 17.96 3.03
CA VAL A 136 -21.25 18.36 2.51
C VAL A 136 -20.50 19.22 3.53
N GLY A 137 -21.19 20.16 4.19
CA GLY A 137 -20.60 20.98 5.24
C GLY A 137 -20.06 20.17 6.42
N VAL A 138 -20.81 19.19 6.91
CA VAL A 138 -20.37 18.31 8.02
C VAL A 138 -19.18 17.47 7.60
N ILE A 139 -19.20 16.89 6.39
CA ILE A 139 -18.07 16.10 5.87
C ILE A 139 -16.80 16.96 5.77
N LEU A 140 -16.92 18.16 5.19
CA LEU A 140 -15.77 19.06 5.05
C LEU A 140 -15.22 19.48 6.42
N THR A 141 -16.11 19.77 7.37
CA THR A 141 -15.72 20.14 8.73
C THR A 141 -15.04 18.98 9.46
N ALA A 142 -15.53 17.75 9.29
CA ALA A 142 -14.92 16.55 9.85
C ALA A 142 -13.53 16.29 9.26
N ILE A 143 -13.37 16.44 7.93
CA ILE A 143 -12.07 16.31 7.26
C ILE A 143 -11.09 17.37 7.77
N ILE A 144 -11.50 18.64 7.82
CA ILE A 144 -10.67 19.73 8.33
C ILE A 144 -10.30 19.48 9.79
N GLY A 145 -11.26 19.08 10.62
CA GLY A 145 -11.01 18.73 12.03
C GLY A 145 -10.02 17.58 12.17
N CYS A 146 -10.15 16.54 11.36
CA CYS A 146 -9.21 15.41 11.34
C CYS A 146 -7.80 15.85 10.90
N VAL A 147 -7.70 16.67 9.86
CA VAL A 147 -6.41 17.22 9.38
C VAL A 147 -5.78 18.11 10.44
N LEU A 148 -6.54 19.01 11.07
CA LEU A 148 -6.05 19.87 12.14
C LEU A 148 -5.58 19.06 13.34
N LEU A 149 -6.31 18.02 13.73
CA LEU A 149 -5.91 17.11 14.80
C LEU A 149 -4.61 16.39 14.43
N VAL A 150 -4.51 15.84 13.22
CA VAL A 150 -3.26 15.22 12.74
C VAL A 150 -2.11 16.23 12.72
N VAL A 151 -2.31 17.46 12.27
CA VAL A 151 -1.28 18.50 12.26
C VAL A 151 -0.86 18.89 13.67
N PHE A 152 -1.80 19.07 14.59
CA PHE A 152 -1.52 19.44 15.97
C PHE A 152 -0.77 18.32 16.71
N PHE A 153 -1.22 17.07 16.56
CA PHE A 153 -0.56 15.91 17.16
C PHE A 153 0.73 15.50 16.43
N ARG A 154 0.88 15.77 15.12
CA ARG A 154 2.18 15.65 14.42
C ARG A 154 3.15 16.75 14.82
N SER A 155 2.68 17.95 15.14
CA SER A 155 3.56 19.06 15.57
C SER A 155 4.15 18.80 16.95
N GLY A 156 3.49 18.01 17.80
CA GLY A 156 4.06 17.51 19.06
C GLY A 156 5.02 16.32 18.90
N ARG A 157 5.12 15.72 17.71
CA ARG A 157 6.14 14.72 17.39
C ARG A 157 7.23 15.43 16.60
N GLU A 158 8.36 15.68 17.26
CA GLU A 158 9.55 16.28 16.66
C GLU A 158 9.72 15.79 15.23
N HIS A 159 9.87 16.75 14.31
CA HIS A 159 10.28 16.51 12.94
C HIS A 159 11.55 15.62 12.98
N VAL A 160 11.39 14.32 12.79
CA VAL A 160 12.52 13.46 12.41
C VAL A 160 12.79 13.84 10.97
N SER A 161 13.58 14.90 10.82
CA SER A 161 14.27 15.23 9.59
C SER A 161 15.12 14.02 9.27
N TYR A 162 14.60 13.16 8.39
CA TYR A 162 15.41 12.20 7.66
C TYR A 162 16.27 13.00 6.70
N ALA A 163 17.32 13.63 7.23
CA ALA A 163 18.50 13.88 6.44
C ALA A 163 19.00 12.48 6.06
N PRO A 164 19.12 12.14 4.77
CA PRO A 164 19.86 10.97 4.34
C PRO A 164 21.32 11.24 4.71
N VAL A 165 21.67 11.05 5.98
CA VAL A 165 23.06 10.87 6.38
C VAL A 165 23.44 9.61 5.65
N LEU A 166 24.26 9.77 4.61
CA LEU A 166 24.84 8.67 3.87
C LEU A 166 25.18 7.58 4.88
N GLN A 167 24.50 6.45 4.74
CA GLN A 167 24.93 5.17 5.27
C GLN A 167 26.15 4.72 4.44
N SER A 168 27.13 5.64 4.30
CA SER A 168 28.50 5.30 3.96
C SER A 168 28.93 4.47 5.14
N ASP A 169 28.86 3.16 4.95
CA ASP A 169 29.49 2.21 5.82
C ASP A 169 30.88 2.77 6.15
N LEU A 170 31.09 3.24 7.39
CA LEU A 170 32.32 3.96 7.76
C LEU A 170 33.55 3.04 7.59
N GLY A 171 33.32 1.76 7.25
CA GLY A 171 34.32 0.71 7.19
C GLY A 171 34.87 0.41 8.58
N LEU A 172 34.20 0.90 9.63
CA LEU A 172 34.60 0.72 11.02
C LEU A 172 33.84 -0.45 11.63
N SER A 173 34.60 -1.28 12.33
CA SER A 173 34.16 -2.52 12.98
C SER A 173 34.57 -2.51 14.44
N GLY A 174 33.99 -3.40 15.24
CA GLY A 174 34.25 -3.47 16.69
C GLY A 174 35.64 -3.95 17.07
N GLN A 175 36.48 -4.25 16.08
CA GLN A 175 37.87 -4.63 16.26
C GLN A 175 38.83 -3.46 15.96
N ASP A 176 38.30 -2.35 15.44
CA ASP A 176 39.13 -1.19 15.10
C ASP A 176 39.48 -0.40 16.37
N ASP A 177 40.78 -0.24 16.58
CA ASP A 177 41.36 0.62 17.61
C ASP A 177 41.52 2.07 17.11
N TYR A 178 42.06 2.94 17.97
CA TYR A 178 42.33 4.33 17.61
C TYR A 178 43.14 4.46 16.31
N PHE A 179 44.20 3.67 16.14
CA PHE A 179 45.07 3.77 14.97
C PHE A 179 44.36 3.31 13.70
N ALA A 180 43.51 2.28 13.78
CA ALA A 180 42.69 1.82 12.67
C ALA A 180 41.65 2.88 12.25
N VAL A 181 41.03 3.56 13.22
CA VAL A 181 40.11 4.68 12.95
C VAL A 181 40.85 5.82 12.25
N VAL A 182 42.01 6.24 12.75
CA VAL A 182 42.80 7.32 12.13
C VAL A 182 43.24 6.95 10.72
N ARG A 183 43.63 5.70 10.49
CA ARG A 183 44.00 5.20 9.16
C ARG A 183 42.85 5.25 8.16
N LYS A 184 41.61 5.00 8.61
CA LYS A 184 40.41 4.95 7.74
C LYS A 184 39.77 6.32 7.54
N LEU A 185 39.67 7.13 8.60
CA LEU A 185 38.94 8.40 8.59
C LEU A 185 39.82 9.65 8.50
N GLY A 186 41.12 9.53 8.80
CA GLY A 186 42.07 10.63 8.91
C GLY A 186 42.30 11.06 10.36
N GLN A 187 43.07 12.13 10.57
CA GLN A 187 43.27 12.69 11.91
C GLN A 187 41.98 13.35 12.43
N PRO A 188 41.57 13.07 13.69
CA PRO A 188 40.45 13.77 14.30
C PRO A 188 40.81 15.22 14.59
N ALA A 189 39.81 16.11 14.56
CA ALA A 189 40.01 17.52 14.91
C ALA A 189 40.08 17.74 16.43
N ASP A 190 39.43 16.87 17.20
CA ASP A 190 39.40 16.89 18.65
C ASP A 190 39.37 15.46 19.17
N ASP A 191 40.08 15.22 20.25
CA ASP A 191 40.32 13.90 20.84
C ASP A 191 40.27 14.02 22.36
N GLN A 192 39.23 13.45 22.96
CA GLN A 192 38.96 13.58 24.37
C GLN A 192 38.64 12.23 25.02
N TRP A 193 39.31 11.96 26.14
CA TRP A 193 38.95 10.84 27.01
C TRP A 193 37.94 11.27 28.06
N LYS A 194 36.92 10.45 28.28
CA LYS A 194 35.92 10.62 29.33
C LYS A 194 35.72 9.30 30.08
N ALA A 195 35.52 9.41 31.38
CA ALA A 195 35.05 8.28 32.19
C ALA A 195 33.56 8.10 31.90
N ALA A 196 33.11 6.87 31.61
CA ALA A 196 31.69 6.57 31.69
C ALA A 196 31.24 6.59 33.15
N ASN A 197 29.94 6.63 33.40
CA ASN A 197 29.36 6.55 34.74
C ASN A 197 29.49 5.12 35.34
N GLY A 198 30.69 4.51 35.26
CA GLY A 198 31.04 3.15 35.67
C GLY A 198 32.54 2.86 35.45
N GLU A 199 32.95 1.58 35.50
CA GLU A 199 34.36 1.14 35.32
C GLU A 199 34.91 1.31 33.89
N MET A 200 34.05 1.60 32.92
CA MET A 200 34.43 1.66 31.50
C MET A 200 34.85 3.08 31.09
N GLN A 201 35.94 3.21 30.34
CA GLN A 201 36.42 4.49 29.80
C GLN A 201 36.04 4.61 28.32
N TYR A 202 35.68 5.80 27.87
CA TYR A 202 35.39 6.06 26.46
C TYR A 202 36.18 7.26 25.93
N ARG A 203 36.60 7.17 24.66
CA ARG A 203 37.32 8.19 23.92
C ARG A 203 36.42 8.71 22.81
N VAL A 204 36.29 10.02 22.71
CA VAL A 204 35.49 10.70 21.69
C VAL A 204 36.44 11.36 20.69
N LEU A 205 36.31 10.98 19.43
CA LEU A 205 37.05 11.56 18.31
C LEU A 205 36.09 12.35 17.42
N ARG A 206 36.28 13.66 17.29
CA ARG A 206 35.39 14.51 16.48
C ARG A 206 35.94 14.71 15.07
N TYR A 207 35.08 14.47 14.08
CA TYR A 207 35.36 14.71 12.66
C TYR A 207 34.37 15.74 12.09
N PRO A 208 34.56 17.04 12.37
CA PRO A 208 33.63 18.09 11.96
C PRO A 208 33.45 18.15 10.43
N ALA A 209 34.51 17.90 9.66
CA ALA A 209 34.47 17.83 8.20
C ALA A 209 33.50 16.75 7.67
N ARG A 210 33.36 15.63 8.41
CA ARG A 210 32.45 14.52 8.10
C ARG A 210 31.14 14.60 8.88
N ARG A 211 30.96 15.61 9.74
CA ARG A 211 29.77 15.82 10.58
C ARG A 211 29.46 14.65 11.52
N ILE A 212 30.49 13.95 11.97
CA ILE A 212 30.36 12.77 12.84
C ILE A 212 31.30 12.86 14.06
N SER A 213 30.92 12.18 15.14
CA SER A 213 31.77 11.91 16.30
C SER A 213 31.89 10.41 16.52
N VAL A 214 33.11 9.89 16.54
CA VAL A 214 33.41 8.46 16.71
C VAL A 214 33.68 8.18 18.19
N ILE A 215 33.14 7.08 18.72
CA ILE A 215 33.38 6.65 20.10
C ILE A 215 34.14 5.33 20.12
N LEU A 216 35.25 5.33 20.87
CA LEU A 216 35.93 4.12 21.30
C LEU A 216 35.64 3.87 22.77
N MET A 217 35.49 2.62 23.18
CA MET A 217 35.25 2.25 24.57
C MET A 217 35.99 0.96 24.92
N GLY A 218 36.48 0.89 26.16
CA GLY A 218 37.16 -0.29 26.69
C GLY A 218 37.20 -0.27 28.21
N SER A 219 37.65 -1.39 28.80
CA SER A 219 37.97 -1.47 30.23
C SER A 219 39.12 -0.54 30.59
N ASP A 220 40.09 -0.41 29.69
CA ASP A 220 41.31 0.37 29.83
C ASP A 220 41.51 1.28 28.61
N ARG A 221 42.30 2.35 28.79
CA ARG A 221 42.60 3.29 27.69
C ARG A 221 43.29 2.62 26.51
N ASP A 222 44.14 1.65 26.78
CA ASP A 222 44.91 0.95 25.75
C ASP A 222 44.09 -0.15 25.04
N ARG A 223 42.90 -0.47 25.56
CA ARG A 223 42.00 -1.50 25.02
C ARG A 223 40.67 -0.91 24.51
N ALA A 224 40.65 0.38 24.22
CA ALA A 224 39.45 1.02 23.70
C ALA A 224 39.25 0.69 22.22
N LEU A 225 38.13 0.05 21.92
CA LEU A 225 37.74 -0.36 20.57
C LEU A 225 36.53 0.46 20.11
N TYR A 226 36.37 0.60 18.79
CA TYR A 226 35.25 1.29 18.20
C TYR A 226 33.92 0.63 18.60
N ILE A 227 32.99 1.43 19.14
CA ILE A 227 31.65 0.97 19.51
C ILE A 227 30.54 1.66 18.73
N GLY A 228 30.82 2.77 18.06
CA GLY A 228 29.81 3.47 17.27
C GLY A 228 30.15 4.93 16.98
N ALA A 229 29.27 5.56 16.22
CA ALA A 229 29.40 6.97 15.83
C ALA A 229 28.08 7.73 16.02
N PHE A 230 28.22 9.03 16.28
CA PHE A 230 27.14 10.00 16.44
C PHE A 230 27.16 11.05 15.33
N ASP A 231 26.00 11.61 15.01
CA ASP A 231 25.90 12.81 14.18
C ASP A 231 26.19 14.10 14.99
N GLN A 232 26.05 15.26 14.32
CA GLN A 232 26.18 16.58 14.95
C GLN A 232 25.16 16.84 16.08
N ASN A 233 24.01 16.17 16.03
CA ASN A 233 22.93 16.31 17.00
C ASN A 233 23.06 15.30 18.15
N TRP A 234 24.21 14.62 18.26
CA TRP A 234 24.47 13.57 19.24
C TRP A 234 23.46 12.40 19.16
N ARG A 235 23.01 12.06 17.94
CA ARG A 235 22.20 10.88 17.67
C ARG A 235 23.08 9.73 17.15
N PRO A 236 22.92 8.49 17.65
CA PRO A 236 23.72 7.36 17.19
C PRO A 236 23.38 7.04 15.72
N VAL A 237 24.38 7.15 14.84
CA VAL A 237 24.26 6.88 13.40
C VAL A 237 24.88 5.55 12.99
N ASN A 238 25.80 5.02 13.79
CA ASN A 238 26.41 3.73 13.55
C ASN A 238 26.65 3.02 14.87
N ALA A 239 26.36 1.72 14.90
CA ALA A 239 26.58 0.84 16.03
C ALA A 239 27.17 -0.47 15.52
N VAL A 240 27.92 -1.13 16.37
CA VAL A 240 28.58 -2.39 16.06
C VAL A 240 27.93 -3.55 16.83
N THR A 241 27.83 -4.69 16.17
CA THR A 241 27.53 -5.97 16.83
C THR A 241 28.82 -6.57 17.42
N LEU A 242 28.86 -6.72 18.74
CA LEU A 242 29.99 -7.33 19.45
C LEU A 242 30.07 -8.85 19.23
N PRO A 243 31.25 -9.47 19.42
CA PRO A 243 31.39 -10.92 19.46
C PRO A 243 30.44 -11.50 20.52
N GLY A 244 29.42 -12.26 20.09
CA GLY A 244 28.32 -12.73 20.94
C GLY A 244 26.93 -12.15 20.59
N GLY A 245 26.82 -11.42 19.48
CA GLY A 245 25.52 -11.01 18.91
C GLY A 245 24.84 -9.84 19.65
N LYS A 246 25.53 -9.21 20.61
CA LYS A 246 25.02 -8.06 21.35
C LYS A 246 25.30 -6.77 20.58
N ASP A 247 24.26 -5.98 20.33
CA ASP A 247 24.36 -4.66 19.70
C ASP A 247 24.79 -3.61 20.73
N THR A 248 25.67 -2.70 20.31
CA THR A 248 26.15 -1.55 21.10
C THR A 248 25.20 -0.36 21.04
N TYR A 249 24.19 -0.39 20.17
CA TYR A 249 23.20 0.67 20.03
C TYR A 249 22.52 1.12 21.36
N PRO A 250 22.11 0.21 22.27
CA PRO A 250 21.56 0.60 23.58
C PRO A 250 22.56 1.31 24.48
N LEU A 251 23.84 0.95 24.38
CA LEU A 251 24.93 1.55 25.14
C LEU A 251 25.26 2.95 24.61
N LEU A 252 25.24 3.16 23.30
CA LEU A 252 25.42 4.50 22.73
C LEU A 252 24.35 5.48 23.21
N ARG A 253 23.10 5.03 23.39
CA ARG A 253 22.02 5.88 23.92
C ARG A 253 22.22 6.35 25.36
N SER A 254 23.04 5.68 26.16
CA SER A 254 23.32 6.09 27.53
C SER A 254 24.45 7.13 27.63
N ILE A 255 25.23 7.31 26.55
CA ILE A 255 26.36 8.25 26.51
C ILE A 255 25.83 9.66 26.26
N ARG A 256 26.07 10.55 27.24
CA ARG A 256 25.68 11.97 27.14
C ARG A 256 26.66 12.75 26.26
N PRO A 257 26.18 13.82 25.60
CA PRO A 257 27.04 14.69 24.81
C PRO A 257 28.15 15.29 25.69
N PRO A 258 29.38 15.35 25.18
CA PRO A 258 30.45 16.07 25.82
C PRO A 258 30.11 17.57 25.80
N VAL A 259 29.78 18.11 26.97
CA VAL A 259 29.83 19.55 27.28
C VAL A 259 31.23 20.06 26.99
#